data_AF-A0A4Q3V3P2-F1
#
_entry.id   AF-A0A4Q3V3P2-F1
#
_cell.length_a   1.000
_cell.length_b   1.000
_cell.length_c   1.000
_cell.angle_alpha   90.00
_cell.angle_beta   90.00
_cell.angle_gamma   90.00
#
_symmetry.space_group_name_H-M   'P 1'
#
loop_
_entity.id
_entity.type
_entity.pdbx_description
1 polymer ?
#
loop_
_entity_poly.entity_id
_entity_poly.type
_entity_poly.pdbx_seq_one_letter_code
_entity_poly.pdbx_strand_id
1 'polypeptide(L)'
;MAFINLKLIEELESEAEQQHMIAETQSYGWERERLLDSITYMGLMKSHFQAKNLVQQLKRLHELCTDFAAGNFEKKLEEFQQYAEEGEVFDPVDDIRYFFTDSNVYVLPPKIEQYAELMATVNSYARIKAVKREGFEKFFGGKVGMGYLGSDIDGATVIVPASEMPEDVLNSIEANREIKEIEVEYCLDKYNDFYHACTCLIEVHACSAEYKTEQESAQGLAKEILGYFN
;
A
#
# COMPACT_ATOMS: atom_id res chain seq x y z
N MET A 1 9.65 -11.62 10.88
CA MET A 1 9.59 -10.18 11.18
C MET A 1 9.00 -9.54 9.95
N ALA A 2 7.89 -8.82 10.07
CA ALA A 2 7.23 -8.25 8.90
C ALA A 2 8.06 -7.10 8.32
N PHE A 3 8.17 -7.05 7.00
CA PHE A 3 8.81 -5.98 6.25
C PHE A 3 7.77 -4.99 5.69
N ILE A 4 6.60 -5.50 5.32
CA ILE A 4 5.55 -4.74 4.63
C ILE A 4 4.31 -4.68 5.51
N ASN A 5 3.74 -3.50 5.66
CA ASN A 5 2.43 -3.30 6.28
C ASN A 5 1.47 -2.79 5.21
N LEU A 6 0.58 -3.67 4.72
CA LEU A 6 -0.31 -3.33 3.60
C LEU A 6 -1.22 -2.15 3.94
N LYS A 7 -1.69 -2.06 5.18
CA LYS A 7 -2.62 -1.00 5.60
C LYS A 7 -2.00 0.39 5.53
N LEU A 8 -0.72 0.50 5.92
CA LEU A 8 0.00 1.78 5.84
C LEU A 8 0.26 2.19 4.39
N ILE A 9 0.56 1.22 3.52
CA ILE A 9 0.77 1.49 2.08
C ILE A 9 -0.57 1.83 1.39
N GLU A 10 -1.69 1.22 1.78
CA GLU A 10 -3.04 1.62 1.33
C GLU A 10 -3.37 3.06 1.75
N GLU A 11 -3.00 3.46 2.97
CA GLU A 11 -3.19 4.83 3.44
C GLU A 11 -2.36 5.84 2.62
N LEU A 12 -1.16 5.45 2.19
CA LEU A 12 -0.36 6.22 1.25
C LEU A 12 -0.98 6.31 -0.14
N GLU A 13 -1.55 5.21 -0.68
CA GLU A 13 -2.28 5.22 -1.96
C GLU A 13 -3.48 6.17 -1.91
N SER A 14 -4.25 6.15 -0.82
CA SER A 14 -5.39 7.06 -0.65
C SER A 14 -4.96 8.52 -0.64
N GLU A 15 -3.82 8.84 -0.02
CA GLU A 15 -3.27 10.20 -0.04
C GLU A 15 -2.79 10.61 -1.44
N ALA A 16 -2.13 9.72 -2.18
CA ALA A 16 -1.72 9.96 -3.55
C ALA A 16 -2.92 10.11 -4.51
N GLU A 17 -4.00 9.36 -4.30
CA GLU A 17 -5.26 9.50 -5.04
C GLU A 17 -5.94 10.86 -4.76
N GLN A 18 -5.96 11.31 -3.51
CA GLN A 18 -6.49 12.65 -3.19
C GLN A 18 -5.70 13.76 -3.89
N GLN A 19 -4.37 13.63 -3.94
CA GLN A 19 -3.51 14.56 -4.66
C GLN A 19 -3.75 14.53 -6.17
N HIS A 20 -3.94 13.35 -6.75
CA HIS A 20 -4.33 13.17 -8.14
C HIS A 20 -5.66 13.86 -8.45
N MET A 21 -6.70 13.67 -7.62
CA MET A 21 -7.99 14.33 -7.80
C MET A 21 -7.86 15.85 -7.79
N ILE A 22 -7.05 16.42 -6.88
CA ILE A 22 -6.77 17.87 -6.86
C ILE A 22 -6.08 18.32 -8.16
N ALA A 23 -5.12 17.55 -8.65
CA ALA A 23 -4.43 17.85 -9.90
C ALA A 23 -5.39 17.86 -11.10
N GLU A 24 -6.31 16.89 -11.16
CA GLU A 24 -7.33 16.81 -12.20
C GLU A 24 -8.30 17.99 -12.14
N THR A 25 -8.86 18.33 -10.97
CA THR A 25 -9.84 19.43 -10.86
C THR A 25 -9.23 20.78 -11.25
N GLN A 26 -7.96 21.01 -10.93
CA GLN A 26 -7.22 22.21 -11.33
C GLN A 26 -6.95 22.23 -12.84
N SER A 27 -6.69 21.07 -13.46
CA SER A 27 -6.49 20.97 -14.92
C SER A 27 -7.75 21.27 -15.74
N TYR A 28 -8.95 20.95 -15.21
CA TYR A 28 -10.23 21.28 -15.83
C TYR A 28 -10.67 22.74 -15.62
N GLY A 29 -9.86 23.56 -14.95
CA GLY A 29 -10.13 24.97 -14.70
C GLY A 29 -11.31 25.22 -13.73
N TRP A 30 -11.66 24.22 -12.93
CA TRP A 30 -12.69 24.35 -11.90
C TRP A 30 -12.22 25.26 -10.76
N GLU A 31 -10.92 25.23 -10.46
CA GLU A 31 -10.26 26.18 -9.55
C GLU A 31 -9.43 27.19 -10.35
N ARG A 32 -9.88 28.44 -10.43
CA ARG A 32 -9.28 29.48 -11.29
C ARG A 32 -8.09 30.21 -10.67
N GLU A 33 -7.89 30.08 -9.36
CA GLU A 33 -7.00 30.98 -8.60
C GLU A 33 -5.57 30.43 -8.42
N ARG A 34 -5.32 29.14 -8.67
CA ARG A 34 -3.98 28.52 -8.64
C ARG A 34 -3.85 27.44 -9.69
N LEU A 35 -3.15 27.76 -10.78
CA LEU A 35 -2.75 26.76 -11.77
C LEU A 35 -1.52 26.01 -11.26
N LEU A 36 -1.56 24.68 -11.32
CA LEU A 36 -0.38 23.85 -11.12
C LEU A 36 0.57 24.04 -12.30
N ASP A 37 1.86 24.18 -12.00
CA ASP A 37 2.88 24.05 -13.03
C ASP A 37 2.95 22.59 -13.52
N SER A 38 3.45 22.40 -14.73
CA SER A 38 3.49 21.09 -15.38
C SER A 38 4.34 20.06 -14.64
N ILE A 39 5.37 20.49 -13.91
CA ILE A 39 6.25 19.59 -13.16
C ILE A 39 5.50 19.05 -11.95
N THR A 40 4.85 19.94 -11.19
CA THR A 40 4.04 19.55 -10.04
C THR A 40 2.89 18.65 -10.47
N TYR A 41 2.15 19.02 -11.53
CA TYR A 41 1.07 18.18 -12.06
C TYR A 41 1.56 16.76 -12.40
N MET A 42 2.63 16.64 -13.18
CA MET A 42 3.18 15.34 -13.56
C MET A 42 3.67 14.53 -12.36
N GLY A 43 4.24 15.20 -11.35
CA GLY A 43 4.67 14.56 -10.10
C GLY A 43 3.51 13.90 -9.35
N LEU A 44 2.38 14.61 -9.20
CA LEU A 44 1.19 14.08 -8.52
C LEU A 44 0.56 12.91 -9.30
N MET A 45 0.48 13.01 -10.62
CA MET A 45 -0.02 11.92 -11.48
C MET A 45 0.83 10.66 -11.34
N LYS A 46 2.16 10.80 -11.43
CA LYS A 46 3.08 9.67 -11.30
C LYS A 46 3.04 9.04 -9.91
N SER A 47 3.03 9.86 -8.86
CA SER A 47 2.93 9.37 -7.48
C SER A 47 1.69 8.48 -7.30
N HIS A 48 0.53 8.90 -7.84
CA HIS A 48 -0.68 8.10 -7.83
C HIS A 48 -0.52 6.75 -8.56
N PHE A 49 0.00 6.74 -9.79
CA PHE A 49 0.19 5.49 -10.54
C PHE A 49 1.21 4.56 -9.87
N GLN A 50 2.26 5.11 -9.28
CA GLN A 50 3.26 4.35 -8.53
C GLN A 50 2.65 3.73 -7.27
N ALA A 51 1.89 4.50 -6.48
CA ALA A 51 1.20 4.00 -5.29
C ALA A 51 0.20 2.89 -5.63
N LYS A 52 -0.61 3.14 -6.67
CA LYS A 52 -1.61 2.18 -7.16
C LYS A 52 -0.96 0.88 -7.60
N ASN A 53 0.12 0.95 -8.40
CA ASN A 53 0.82 -0.25 -8.82
C ASN A 53 1.40 -1.01 -7.61
N LEU A 54 2.11 -0.31 -6.71
CA LEU A 54 2.70 -0.91 -5.52
C LEU A 54 1.64 -1.65 -4.66
N VAL A 55 0.54 -0.99 -4.31
CA VAL A 55 -0.54 -1.60 -3.51
C VAL A 55 -1.17 -2.77 -4.23
N GLN A 56 -1.51 -2.62 -5.52
CA GLN A 56 -2.15 -3.69 -6.28
C GLN A 56 -1.27 -4.94 -6.39
N GLN A 57 0.03 -4.79 -6.65
CA GLN A 57 0.92 -5.94 -6.74
C GLN A 57 1.17 -6.60 -5.39
N LEU A 58 1.38 -5.82 -4.32
CA LEU A 58 1.57 -6.38 -2.98
C LEU A 58 0.32 -7.12 -2.50
N LYS A 59 -0.88 -6.59 -2.77
CA LYS A 59 -2.14 -7.28 -2.48
C LYS A 59 -2.29 -8.59 -3.26
N ARG A 60 -2.06 -8.55 -4.57
CA ARG A 60 -2.16 -9.75 -5.42
C ARG A 60 -1.13 -10.80 -5.03
N LEU A 61 0.09 -10.41 -4.67
CA LEU A 61 1.11 -11.31 -4.13
C LEU A 61 0.66 -11.91 -2.79
N HIS A 62 0.15 -11.08 -1.87
CA HIS A 62 -0.36 -11.55 -0.57
C HIS A 62 -1.53 -12.52 -0.73
N GLU A 63 -2.49 -12.23 -1.62
CA GLU A 63 -3.61 -13.10 -1.96
C GLU A 63 -3.14 -14.43 -2.54
N LEU A 64 -2.24 -14.39 -3.54
CA LEU A 64 -1.67 -15.59 -4.14
C LEU A 64 -0.96 -16.46 -3.11
N CYS A 65 -0.10 -15.85 -2.28
CA CYS A 65 0.59 -16.58 -1.21
C CYS A 65 -0.40 -17.12 -0.17
N THR A 66 -1.49 -16.42 0.13
CA THR A 66 -2.54 -16.92 1.04
C THR A 66 -3.19 -18.18 0.47
N ASP A 67 -3.56 -18.15 -0.81
CA ASP A 67 -4.15 -19.30 -1.50
C ASP A 67 -3.18 -20.49 -1.55
N PHE A 68 -1.94 -20.26 -1.95
CA PHE A 68 -0.93 -21.33 -2.02
C PHE A 68 -0.55 -21.88 -0.65
N ALA A 69 -0.43 -21.04 0.38
CA ALA A 69 -0.18 -21.49 1.75
C ALA A 69 -1.30 -22.41 2.27
N ALA A 70 -2.55 -22.16 1.85
CA ALA A 70 -3.73 -22.99 2.15
C ALA A 70 -3.83 -24.25 1.27
N GLY A 71 -3.01 -24.38 0.22
CA GLY A 71 -3.08 -25.48 -0.74
C GLY A 71 -4.14 -25.29 -1.85
N ASN A 72 -4.65 -24.08 -2.01
CA ASN A 72 -5.70 -23.74 -2.97
C ASN A 72 -5.10 -23.40 -4.34
N PHE A 73 -4.65 -24.42 -5.08
CA PHE A 73 -4.06 -24.23 -6.42
C PHE A 73 -5.09 -24.30 -7.57
N GLU A 74 -6.31 -24.76 -7.28
CA GLU A 74 -7.32 -25.12 -8.29
C GLU A 74 -7.58 -24.00 -9.29
N LYS A 75 -7.87 -22.79 -8.81
CA LYS A 75 -8.13 -21.64 -9.66
C LYS A 75 -6.95 -21.31 -10.58
N LYS A 76 -5.72 -21.42 -10.10
CA LYS A 76 -4.51 -21.10 -10.87
C LYS A 76 -4.20 -22.17 -11.91
N LEU A 77 -4.42 -23.43 -11.56
CA LEU A 77 -4.35 -24.55 -12.49
C LEU A 77 -5.38 -24.41 -13.62
N GLU A 78 -6.61 -24.02 -13.30
CA GLU A 78 -7.66 -23.77 -14.30
C GLU A 78 -7.30 -22.59 -15.22
N GLU A 79 -6.84 -21.47 -14.66
CA GLU A 79 -6.35 -20.32 -15.44
C GLU A 79 -5.21 -20.76 -16.37
N PHE A 80 -4.22 -21.48 -15.85
CA PHE A 80 -3.11 -22.00 -16.64
C PHE A 80 -3.61 -22.89 -17.80
N GLN A 81 -4.46 -23.87 -17.54
CA GLN A 81 -4.98 -24.78 -18.56
C GLN A 81 -5.78 -24.09 -19.68
N GLN A 82 -6.38 -22.93 -19.40
CA GLN A 82 -7.11 -22.15 -20.41
C GLN A 82 -6.19 -21.46 -21.42
N TYR A 83 -4.98 -21.08 -20.99
CA TYR A 83 -4.05 -20.30 -21.80
C TYR A 83 -2.77 -21.04 -22.18
N ALA A 84 -2.51 -22.19 -21.57
CA ALA A 84 -1.30 -22.97 -21.78
C ALA A 84 -1.20 -23.49 -23.21
N GLU A 85 -0.01 -23.37 -23.79
CA GLU A 85 0.34 -23.99 -25.06
C GLU A 85 0.64 -25.49 -24.87
N GLU A 86 0.59 -26.26 -25.95
CA GLU A 86 0.83 -27.71 -25.90
C GLU A 86 2.26 -28.00 -25.40
N GLY A 87 2.35 -28.63 -24.22
CA GLY A 87 3.62 -29.02 -23.59
C GLY A 87 4.09 -28.10 -22.46
N GLU A 88 3.39 -27.02 -22.17
CA GLU A 88 3.69 -26.20 -20.99
C GLU A 88 3.28 -26.92 -19.69
N VAL A 89 4.08 -26.72 -18.64
CA VAL A 89 3.86 -27.30 -17.31
C VAL A 89 3.60 -26.16 -16.33
N PHE A 90 2.56 -26.31 -15.51
CA PHE A 90 2.24 -25.33 -14.48
C PHE A 90 3.36 -25.29 -13.42
N ASP A 91 3.98 -24.12 -13.27
CA ASP A 91 4.97 -23.83 -12.24
C ASP A 91 4.39 -22.79 -11.24
N PRO A 92 3.91 -23.22 -10.07
CA PRO A 92 3.37 -22.30 -9.06
C PRO A 92 4.44 -21.42 -8.41
N VAL A 93 5.73 -21.79 -8.46
CA VAL A 93 6.81 -20.91 -8.00
C VAL A 93 7.00 -19.77 -9.00
N ASP A 94 6.84 -20.03 -10.30
CA ASP A 94 6.90 -18.99 -11.33
C ASP A 94 5.76 -17.97 -11.23
N ASP A 95 4.56 -18.40 -10.82
CA ASP A 95 3.44 -17.49 -10.51
C ASP A 95 3.79 -16.46 -9.41
N ILE A 96 4.55 -16.87 -8.38
CA ILE A 96 5.08 -15.96 -7.36
C ILE A 96 6.23 -15.11 -7.94
N ARG A 97 7.11 -15.73 -8.73
CA ARG A 97 8.24 -15.05 -9.37
C ARG A 97 7.79 -13.91 -10.28
N TYR A 98 6.65 -14.05 -10.95
CA TYR A 98 6.08 -13.08 -11.88
C TYR A 98 5.96 -11.66 -11.30
N PHE A 99 5.77 -11.52 -9.98
CA PHE A 99 5.71 -10.20 -9.33
C PHE A 99 7.06 -9.47 -9.28
N PHE A 100 8.16 -10.17 -9.54
CA PHE A 100 9.53 -9.68 -9.38
C PHE A 100 10.33 -9.67 -10.70
N THR A 101 9.88 -10.36 -11.74
CA THR A 101 10.60 -10.48 -13.03
C THR A 101 10.24 -9.38 -14.02
N ASP A 102 11.25 -8.74 -14.61
CA ASP A 102 11.24 -7.46 -15.35
C ASP A 102 10.51 -7.46 -16.73
N SER A 103 9.47 -8.28 -16.89
CA SER A 103 8.81 -8.50 -18.18
C SER A 103 7.62 -7.58 -18.46
N ASN A 104 7.16 -6.78 -17.49
CA ASN A 104 6.04 -5.87 -17.67
C ASN A 104 6.05 -4.67 -16.69
N VAL A 105 5.27 -3.63 -17.03
CA VAL A 105 5.16 -2.38 -16.23
C VAL A 105 4.44 -2.55 -14.88
N TYR A 106 3.88 -3.73 -14.63
CA TYR A 106 3.12 -4.05 -13.44
C TYR A 106 3.91 -4.90 -12.45
N VAL A 107 5.22 -5.07 -12.61
CA VAL A 107 6.03 -5.77 -11.60
C VAL A 107 6.48 -4.85 -10.48
N LEU A 108 6.82 -5.45 -9.35
CA LEU A 108 7.48 -4.74 -8.26
C LEU A 108 8.91 -4.41 -8.70
N PRO A 109 9.34 -3.14 -8.65
CA PRO A 109 10.71 -2.78 -8.98
C PRO A 109 11.69 -3.32 -7.93
N PRO A 110 12.93 -3.68 -8.31
CA PRO A 110 13.94 -4.15 -7.36
C PRO A 110 14.37 -3.10 -6.33
N LYS A 111 14.07 -1.82 -6.57
CA LYS A 111 14.44 -0.71 -5.70
C LYS A 111 13.28 0.26 -5.51
N ILE A 112 12.99 0.61 -4.27
CA ILE A 112 11.93 1.58 -3.94
C ILE A 112 12.17 2.94 -4.58
N GLU A 113 13.41 3.32 -4.84
CA GLU A 113 13.80 4.56 -5.50
C GLU A 113 13.26 4.68 -6.93
N GLN A 114 12.86 3.56 -7.56
CA GLN A 114 12.16 3.59 -8.86
C GLN A 114 10.73 4.16 -8.73
N TYR A 115 10.18 4.23 -7.52
CA TYR A 115 8.98 4.97 -7.17
C TYR A 115 9.32 6.36 -6.59
N ALA A 116 10.17 7.13 -7.29
CA ALA A 116 10.72 8.39 -6.78
C ALA A 116 9.64 9.42 -6.41
N GLU A 117 8.60 9.57 -7.24
CA GLU A 117 7.51 10.52 -6.98
C GLU A 117 6.64 10.09 -5.78
N LEU A 118 6.40 8.79 -5.60
CA LEU A 118 5.77 8.24 -4.40
C LEU A 118 6.62 8.48 -3.14
N MET A 119 7.93 8.24 -3.22
CA MET A 119 8.85 8.49 -2.11
C MET A 119 8.85 9.97 -1.69
N ALA A 120 8.66 10.91 -2.63
CA ALA A 120 8.50 12.31 -2.30
C ALA A 120 7.19 12.58 -1.50
N THR A 121 6.10 11.89 -1.84
CA THR A 121 4.84 11.94 -1.10
C THR A 121 4.99 11.35 0.30
N VAL A 122 5.64 10.19 0.44
CA VAL A 122 5.93 9.55 1.74
C VAL A 122 6.73 10.48 2.64
N ASN A 123 7.85 11.02 2.17
CA ASN A 123 8.71 11.91 2.94
C ASN A 123 8.06 13.24 3.33
N SER A 124 6.90 13.56 2.76
CA SER A 124 6.15 14.79 3.04
C SER A 124 4.81 14.50 3.72
N TYR A 125 4.52 13.25 4.09
CA TYR A 125 3.18 12.80 4.47
C TYR A 125 2.61 13.58 5.67
N ALA A 126 3.33 13.66 6.79
CA ALA A 126 2.87 14.41 7.97
C ALA A 126 2.70 15.90 7.65
N ARG A 127 3.57 16.47 6.82
CA ARG A 127 3.46 17.86 6.36
C ARG A 127 2.18 18.08 5.54
N ILE A 128 1.86 17.17 4.62
CA ILE A 128 0.64 17.25 3.82
C ILE A 128 -0.60 17.18 4.71
N LYS A 129 -0.63 16.25 5.67
CA LYS A 129 -1.72 16.14 6.65
C LYS A 129 -1.87 17.41 7.50
N ALA A 130 -0.77 17.98 7.98
CA ALA A 130 -0.78 19.23 8.73
C ALA A 130 -1.36 20.40 7.91
N VAL A 131 -0.94 20.55 6.64
CA VAL A 131 -1.46 21.60 5.75
C VAL A 131 -2.96 21.42 5.49
N LYS A 132 -3.44 20.19 5.30
CA LYS A 132 -4.88 19.92 5.13
C LYS A 132 -5.67 20.33 6.38
N ARG A 133 -5.16 20.03 7.58
CA ARG A 133 -5.77 20.44 8.85
C ARG A 133 -5.87 21.95 8.97
N GLU A 134 -4.77 22.66 8.76
CA GLU A 134 -4.77 24.13 8.79
C GLU A 134 -5.73 24.73 7.75
N GLY A 135 -5.80 24.14 6.56
CA GLY A 135 -6.73 24.57 5.51
C GLY A 135 -8.17 24.42 5.98
N PHE A 136 -8.53 23.26 6.52
CA PHE A 136 -9.87 23.01 7.05
C PHE A 136 -10.24 24.00 8.16
N GLU A 137 -9.35 24.24 9.12
CA GLU A 137 -9.56 25.22 10.19
C GLU A 137 -9.79 26.65 9.65
N LYS A 138 -9.01 27.06 8.64
CA LYS A 138 -9.14 28.37 7.98
C LYS A 138 -10.47 28.51 7.23
N PHE A 139 -10.89 27.50 6.47
CA PHE A 139 -12.11 27.55 5.67
C PHE A 139 -13.39 27.47 6.51
N PHE A 140 -13.39 26.66 7.56
CA PHE A 140 -14.56 26.47 8.44
C PHE A 140 -14.53 27.38 9.69
N GLY A 141 -13.51 28.25 9.80
CA GLY A 141 -13.44 29.34 10.77
C GLY A 141 -13.54 28.89 12.23
N GLY A 142 -13.05 27.69 12.56
CA GLY A 142 -13.18 27.09 13.89
C GLY A 142 -14.63 26.78 14.32
N LYS A 143 -15.63 26.95 13.45
CA LYS A 143 -17.05 26.69 13.75
C LYS A 143 -17.42 25.22 13.59
N VAL A 144 -16.67 24.48 12.77
CA VAL A 144 -16.69 23.02 12.73
C VAL A 144 -15.52 22.58 13.61
N GLY A 145 -15.78 22.38 14.90
CA GLY A 145 -14.79 21.77 15.79
C GLY A 145 -14.43 20.39 15.26
N MET A 146 -13.15 19.99 15.35
CA MET A 146 -12.79 18.60 15.09
C MET A 146 -13.61 17.73 16.04
N GLY A 147 -14.48 16.91 15.46
CA GLY A 147 -15.29 15.97 16.19
C GLY A 147 -14.64 14.59 16.10
N TYR A 148 -14.55 13.89 17.22
CA TYR A 148 -14.02 12.54 17.29
C TYR A 148 -15.18 11.56 17.37
N LEU A 149 -15.03 10.39 16.75
CA LEU A 149 -16.02 9.32 16.88
C LEU A 149 -15.91 8.73 18.28
N GLY A 150 -16.97 8.87 19.06
CA GLY A 150 -17.16 8.22 20.35
C GLY A 150 -18.37 7.30 20.33
N SER A 151 -18.61 6.63 21.45
CA SER A 151 -19.83 5.86 21.67
C SER A 151 -20.65 6.52 22.77
N ASP A 152 -21.96 6.68 22.56
CA ASP A 152 -22.86 7.12 23.62
C ASP A 152 -23.19 5.98 24.61
N ILE A 153 -24.03 6.29 25.60
CA ILE A 153 -24.48 5.35 26.64
C ILE A 153 -25.21 4.12 26.09
N ASP A 154 -25.75 4.20 24.87
CA ASP A 154 -26.47 3.12 24.20
C ASP A 154 -25.56 2.37 23.20
N GLY A 155 -24.29 2.74 23.10
CA GLY A 155 -23.29 2.16 22.21
C GLY A 155 -23.37 2.67 20.77
N ALA A 156 -24.15 3.72 20.49
CA ALA A 156 -24.25 4.31 19.17
C ALA A 156 -23.05 5.24 18.90
N THR A 157 -22.56 5.23 17.66
CA THR A 157 -21.45 6.11 17.25
C THR A 157 -21.93 7.56 17.18
N VAL A 158 -21.33 8.42 18.00
CA VAL A 158 -21.61 9.86 18.05
C VAL A 158 -20.35 10.67 17.75
N ILE A 159 -20.53 11.89 17.23
CA ILE A 159 -19.43 12.83 17.02
C ILE A 159 -19.30 13.69 18.28
N VAL A 160 -18.20 13.53 19.00
CA VAL A 160 -17.88 14.29 20.22
C VAL A 160 -16.97 15.46 19.85
N PRO A 161 -17.38 16.73 20.07
CA PRO A 161 -16.53 17.88 19.82
C PRO A 161 -15.24 17.84 20.67
N ALA A 162 -14.11 18.26 20.10
CA ALA A 162 -12.83 18.33 20.81
C ALA A 162 -12.90 19.12 22.13
N SER A 163 -13.71 20.19 22.17
CA SER A 163 -13.91 21.04 23.35
C SER A 163 -14.63 20.33 24.52
N GLU A 164 -15.30 19.21 24.24
CA GLU A 164 -16.03 18.42 25.23
C GLU A 164 -15.24 17.18 25.69
N MET A 165 -14.07 16.94 25.11
CA MET A 165 -13.22 15.82 25.49
C MET A 165 -12.29 16.18 26.66
N PRO A 166 -12.03 15.24 27.58
CA PRO A 166 -10.97 15.37 28.56
C PRO A 166 -9.61 15.63 27.90
N GLU A 167 -8.82 16.53 28.49
CA GLU A 167 -7.53 16.96 27.93
C GLU A 167 -6.55 15.79 27.78
N ASP A 168 -6.55 14.85 28.72
CA ASP A 168 -5.75 13.62 28.67
C ASP A 168 -6.14 12.69 27.51
N VAL A 169 -7.44 12.57 27.23
CA VAL A 169 -7.96 11.80 26.09
C VAL A 169 -7.59 12.47 24.77
N LEU A 170 -7.77 13.79 24.67
CA LEU A 170 -7.40 14.56 23.49
C LEU A 170 -5.90 14.42 23.19
N ASN A 171 -5.05 14.63 24.19
CA ASN A 171 -3.59 14.48 24.07
C ASN A 171 -3.19 13.06 23.61
N SER A 172 -3.85 12.02 24.12
CA SER A 172 -3.62 10.64 23.68
C SER A 172 -4.00 10.42 22.22
N ILE A 173 -5.15 10.96 21.78
CA ILE A 173 -5.58 10.85 20.38
C ILE A 173 -4.61 11.57 19.45
N GLU A 174 -4.15 12.76 19.83
CA GLU A 174 -3.17 13.53 19.04
C GLU A 174 -1.82 12.82 18.97
N ALA A 175 -1.31 12.30 20.09
CA ALA A 175 -0.08 11.52 20.12
C ALA A 175 -0.17 10.26 19.24
N ASN A 176 -1.29 9.53 19.32
CA ASN A 176 -1.52 8.35 18.48
C ASN A 176 -1.62 8.71 16.99
N ARG A 177 -2.17 9.89 16.66
CA ARG A 177 -2.22 10.39 15.29
C ARG A 177 -0.82 10.69 14.77
N GLU A 178 0.01 11.38 15.55
CA GLU A 178 1.40 11.66 15.18
C GLU A 178 2.20 10.37 14.96
N ILE A 179 2.02 9.37 15.83
CA ILE A 179 2.64 8.06 15.66
C ILE A 179 2.21 7.42 14.35
N LYS A 180 0.92 7.42 14.01
CA LYS A 180 0.44 6.86 12.73
C LYS A 180 0.99 7.59 11.51
N GLU A 181 1.06 8.91 11.56
CA GLU A 181 1.65 9.71 10.47
C GLU A 181 3.13 9.34 10.29
N ILE A 182 3.88 9.18 11.38
CA ILE A 182 5.27 8.69 11.37
C ILE A 182 5.33 7.28 10.79
N GLU A 183 4.45 6.36 11.21
CA GLU A 183 4.44 4.98 10.69
C GLU A 183 4.27 4.93 9.17
N VAL A 184 3.45 5.81 8.59
CA VAL A 184 3.30 5.93 7.13
C VAL A 184 4.58 6.50 6.48
N GLU A 185 5.24 7.48 7.11
CA GLU A 185 6.51 8.03 6.59
C GLU A 185 7.63 6.99 6.49
N TYR A 186 7.61 5.98 7.36
CA TYR A 186 8.62 4.91 7.37
C TYR A 186 8.11 3.58 6.78
N CYS A 187 6.90 3.54 6.19
CA CYS A 187 6.29 2.28 5.76
C CYS A 187 7.00 1.58 4.58
N LEU A 188 7.86 2.30 3.85
CA LEU A 188 8.60 1.78 2.70
C LEU A 188 10.09 1.53 2.98
N ASP A 189 10.60 1.83 4.18
CA ASP A 189 12.01 1.68 4.54
C ASP A 189 12.53 0.25 4.35
N LYS A 190 11.65 -0.72 4.56
CA LYS A 190 11.94 -2.16 4.48
C LYS A 190 11.60 -2.78 3.13
N TYR A 191 11.19 -1.98 2.14
CA TYR A 191 10.85 -2.49 0.82
C TYR A 191 12.01 -3.21 0.13
N ASN A 192 13.20 -2.61 0.15
CA ASN A 192 14.37 -3.21 -0.51
C ASN A 192 14.79 -4.53 0.19
N ASP A 193 14.69 -4.58 1.53
CA ASP A 193 14.91 -5.79 2.32
C ASP A 193 13.86 -6.87 1.97
N PHE A 194 12.59 -6.48 1.87
CA PHE A 194 11.48 -7.34 1.44
C PHE A 194 11.73 -7.94 0.05
N TYR A 195 12.03 -7.10 -0.93
CA TYR A 195 12.26 -7.52 -2.31
C TYR A 195 13.41 -8.54 -2.38
N HIS A 196 14.52 -8.22 -1.72
CA HIS A 196 15.68 -9.11 -1.68
C HIS A 196 15.37 -10.44 -0.99
N ALA A 197 14.68 -10.40 0.16
CA ALA A 197 14.32 -11.62 0.88
C ALA A 197 13.38 -12.51 0.05
N CYS A 198 12.36 -11.94 -0.58
CA CYS A 198 11.44 -12.68 -1.45
C CYS A 198 12.16 -13.31 -2.64
N THR A 199 13.02 -12.56 -3.34
CA THR A 199 13.77 -13.08 -4.51
C THR A 199 14.74 -14.19 -4.11
N CYS A 200 15.45 -14.06 -2.98
CA CYS A 200 16.28 -15.14 -2.46
C CYS A 200 15.45 -16.39 -2.10
N LEU A 201 14.28 -16.24 -1.46
CA LEU A 201 13.42 -17.37 -1.15
C LEU A 201 12.92 -18.07 -2.42
N ILE A 202 12.53 -17.31 -3.44
CA ILE A 202 12.12 -17.87 -4.74
C ILE A 202 13.24 -18.72 -5.34
N GLU A 203 14.48 -18.24 -5.32
CA GLU A 203 15.64 -18.99 -5.83
C GLU A 203 15.90 -20.27 -5.03
N VAL A 204 15.85 -20.19 -3.69
CA VAL A 204 16.04 -21.34 -2.79
C VAL A 204 14.99 -22.41 -3.06
N HIS A 205 13.72 -22.03 -3.10
CA HIS A 205 12.59 -22.96 -3.29
C HIS A 205 12.56 -23.54 -4.71
N ALA A 206 12.93 -22.77 -5.73
CA ALA A 206 13.02 -23.24 -7.12
C ALA A 206 14.15 -24.27 -7.36
N CYS A 207 15.20 -24.25 -6.53
CA CYS A 207 16.35 -25.16 -6.66
C CYS A 207 16.39 -26.24 -5.57
N SER A 208 15.46 -26.22 -4.62
CA SER A 208 15.48 -27.13 -3.47
C SER A 208 15.06 -28.54 -3.87
N ALA A 209 15.91 -29.51 -3.56
CA ALA A 209 15.58 -30.93 -3.67
C ALA A 209 14.79 -31.46 -2.45
N GLU A 210 14.47 -30.59 -1.47
CA GLU A 210 13.79 -31.00 -0.23
C GLU A 210 12.28 -31.24 -0.44
N TYR A 211 11.68 -30.60 -1.44
CA TYR A 211 10.26 -30.73 -1.75
C TYR A 211 10.02 -31.84 -2.76
N LYS A 212 8.93 -32.61 -2.58
CA LYS A 212 8.61 -33.72 -3.50
C LYS A 212 7.88 -33.25 -4.75
N THR A 213 7.24 -32.09 -4.69
CA THR A 213 6.49 -31.49 -5.79
C THR A 213 6.66 -29.97 -5.79
N GLU A 214 6.44 -29.34 -6.96
CA GLU A 214 6.44 -27.87 -7.09
C GLU A 214 5.35 -27.20 -6.24
N GLN A 215 4.22 -27.88 -6.02
CA GLN A 215 3.15 -27.39 -5.15
C GLN A 215 3.56 -27.37 -3.68
N GLU A 216 4.28 -28.40 -3.20
CA GLU A 216 4.83 -28.42 -1.84
C GLU A 216 5.87 -27.31 -1.65
N SER A 217 6.72 -27.10 -2.66
CA SER A 217 7.69 -26.00 -2.69
C SER A 217 7.00 -24.64 -2.63
N ALA A 218 6.05 -24.37 -3.54
CA ALA A 218 5.30 -23.13 -3.57
C ALA A 218 4.49 -22.88 -2.28
N GLN A 219 3.94 -23.92 -1.65
CA GLN A 219 3.26 -23.79 -0.37
C GLN A 219 4.21 -23.39 0.76
N GLY A 220 5.44 -23.94 0.77
CA GLY A 220 6.50 -23.56 1.71
C GLY A 220 6.91 -22.10 1.52
N LEU A 221 7.27 -21.74 0.28
CA LEU A 221 7.63 -20.39 -0.14
C LEU A 221 6.56 -19.37 0.25
N ALA A 222 5.29 -19.66 -0.04
CA ALA A 222 4.17 -18.78 0.24
C ALA A 222 4.03 -18.50 1.75
N LYS A 223 4.18 -19.53 2.60
CA LYS A 223 4.13 -19.34 4.07
C LYS A 223 5.25 -18.44 4.58
N GLU A 224 6.44 -18.56 4.03
CA GLU A 224 7.58 -17.72 4.41
C GLU A 224 7.38 -16.27 3.96
N ILE A 225 6.95 -16.05 2.71
CA ILE A 225 6.65 -14.71 2.18
C ILE A 225 5.52 -14.04 2.97
N LEU A 226 4.45 -14.75 3.34
CA LEU A 226 3.38 -14.21 4.19
C LEU A 226 3.91 -13.72 5.54
N GLY A 227 4.96 -14.35 6.08
CA GLY A 227 5.64 -13.90 7.30
C GLY A 227 6.33 -12.53 7.19
N TYR A 228 6.44 -11.98 5.98
CA TYR A 228 6.93 -10.63 5.71
C TYR A 228 5.83 -9.57 5.65
N PHE A 229 4.55 -9.95 5.68
CA PHE A 229 3.42 -9.03 5.74
C PHE A 229 2.89 -8.88 7.18
N ASN A 230 2.37 -7.69 7.50
CA ASN A 230 1.66 -7.35 8.73
C ASN A 230 0.24 -6.84 8.43
#